data_AF-A0A943NHG2-F1
#
_entry.id   AF-A0A943NHG2-F1
#
_cell.length_a   1.000
_cell.length_b   1.000
_cell.length_c   1.000
_cell.angle_alpha   90.00
_cell.angle_beta   90.00
_cell.angle_gamma   90.00
#
_symmetry.space_group_name_H-M   'P 1'
#
loop_
_entity.id
_entity.type
_entity.pdbx_description
1 polymer ?
#
loop_
_entity_poly.entity_id
_entity_poly.type
_entity_poly.pdbx_seq_one_letter_code
_entity_poly.pdbx_strand_id
1 'polypeptide(L)'
;QGKWVAPHEVVTTVETDESGEAAVKDLPFGSYSLKEVTAPAGYSLNKEWNPTVTLTSEETVEAPELIDERISLQTMLVDAEGSKNPEYAEKLNLVDHIKYEGLTPGEEYEITGELYETKQLQEGTAEPVARGTVRFKAPTSSGEAAVPFSVRTASLEGKEVTAYETISKDGEKVASHTDSHSKAQTIRVTPRPHLPGTADNAYAVPLLLALAGSVLIGCVHLFAAKIRRSF
;
A
#
# COMPACT_ATOMS: atom_id res chain seq x y z
N GLN A 1 -51.11 13.51 5.02
CA GLN A 1 -51.24 12.23 4.29
C GLN A 1 -49.91 11.51 4.42
N GLY A 2 -49.88 10.27 4.90
CA GLY A 2 -48.63 9.51 5.06
C GLY A 2 -48.03 9.20 3.68
N LYS A 3 -46.73 9.47 3.54
CA LYS A 3 -45.94 9.08 2.36
C LYS A 3 -45.78 7.56 2.40
N TRP A 4 -46.36 6.86 1.43
CA TRP A 4 -46.13 5.43 1.25
C TRP A 4 -44.81 5.24 0.49
N VAL A 5 -43.97 4.33 0.96
CA VAL A 5 -42.73 3.93 0.30
C VAL A 5 -42.83 2.45 -0.05
N ALA A 6 -42.48 2.08 -1.27
CA ALA A 6 -42.55 0.68 -1.69
C ALA A 6 -41.47 -0.15 -0.98
N PRO A 7 -41.72 -1.45 -0.70
CA PRO A 7 -40.68 -2.33 -0.18
C PRO A 7 -39.44 -2.32 -1.07
N HIS A 8 -38.25 -2.16 -0.46
CA HIS A 8 -36.93 -2.08 -1.12
C HIS A 8 -36.61 -0.77 -1.86
N GLU A 9 -37.48 0.25 -1.77
CA GLU A 9 -37.17 1.59 -2.27
C GLU A 9 -36.29 2.35 -1.25
N VAL A 10 -35.33 3.13 -1.76
CA VAL A 10 -34.51 4.00 -0.90
C VAL A 10 -35.42 5.11 -0.34
N VAL A 11 -35.63 5.07 0.97
CA VAL A 11 -36.48 6.05 1.66
C VAL A 11 -35.78 7.41 1.76
N THR A 12 -34.49 7.39 2.11
CA THR A 12 -33.63 8.58 2.21
C THR A 12 -32.14 8.18 2.21
N THR A 13 -31.27 9.15 1.99
CA THR A 13 -29.83 9.08 2.22
C THR A 13 -29.43 10.23 3.14
N VAL A 14 -28.51 9.99 4.07
CA VAL A 14 -28.01 10.99 5.02
C VAL A 14 -26.49 10.88 5.06
N GLU A 15 -25.83 12.01 5.24
CA GLU A 15 -24.39 12.11 5.46
C GLU A 15 -24.13 12.31 6.94
N THR A 16 -23.11 11.64 7.47
CA THR A 16 -22.64 11.89 8.83
C THR A 16 -21.93 13.24 8.91
N ASP A 17 -22.06 13.92 10.05
CA ASP A 17 -21.38 15.17 10.31
C ASP A 17 -19.91 14.96 10.76
N GLU A 18 -19.23 16.03 11.13
CA GLU A 18 -17.82 16.00 11.56
C GLU A 18 -17.58 15.15 12.83
N SER A 19 -18.62 14.91 13.63
CA SER A 19 -18.59 14.00 14.78
C SER A 19 -18.88 12.54 14.41
N GLY A 20 -19.26 12.27 13.16
CA GLY A 20 -19.68 10.95 12.72
C GLY A 20 -21.15 10.64 12.97
N GLU A 21 -21.97 11.64 13.32
CA GLU A 21 -23.37 11.47 13.67
C GLU A 21 -24.29 11.83 12.49
N ALA A 22 -25.43 11.15 12.38
CA ALA A 22 -26.47 11.45 11.39
C ALA A 22 -27.85 11.25 12.02
N ALA A 23 -28.79 12.14 11.73
CA ALA A 23 -30.16 12.04 12.19
C ALA A 23 -31.16 12.24 11.03
N VAL A 24 -32.18 11.40 11.00
CA VAL A 24 -33.28 11.48 10.03
C VAL A 24 -34.58 11.75 10.76
N LYS A 25 -35.36 12.72 10.28
CA LYS A 25 -36.66 13.10 10.83
C LYS A 25 -37.79 12.75 9.86
N ASP A 26 -39.01 12.70 10.38
CA ASP A 26 -40.24 12.56 9.60
C ASP A 26 -40.33 11.27 8.75
N LEU A 27 -39.71 10.18 9.23
CA LEU A 27 -39.86 8.85 8.63
C LEU A 27 -41.23 8.24 9.00
N PRO A 28 -41.97 7.64 8.05
CA PRO A 28 -43.18 6.87 8.36
C PRO A 28 -42.92 5.73 9.35
N PHE A 29 -43.95 5.28 10.07
CA PHE A 29 -43.82 4.07 10.87
C PHE A 29 -43.59 2.84 9.97
N GLY A 30 -42.71 1.94 10.40
CA GLY A 30 -42.28 0.80 9.62
C GLY A 30 -40.90 0.28 10.01
N SER A 31 -40.45 -0.74 9.29
CA SER A 31 -39.10 -1.31 9.44
C SER A 31 -38.20 -0.85 8.29
N TYR A 32 -37.00 -0.42 8.64
CA TYR A 32 -36.01 0.15 7.72
C TYR A 32 -34.70 -0.61 7.84
N SER A 33 -34.08 -0.93 6.71
CA SER A 33 -32.71 -1.42 6.68
C SER A 33 -31.76 -0.27 6.41
N LEU A 34 -30.71 -0.18 7.22
CA LEU A 34 -29.61 0.77 7.03
C LEU A 34 -28.56 0.13 6.13
N LYS A 35 -27.83 0.93 5.37
CA LYS A 35 -26.68 0.48 4.57
C LYS A 35 -25.69 1.62 4.42
N GLU A 36 -24.40 1.32 4.47
CA GLU A 36 -23.39 2.28 4.05
C GLU A 36 -23.42 2.39 2.52
N VAL A 37 -23.40 3.62 2.01
CA VAL A 37 -23.43 3.89 0.55
C VAL A 37 -22.07 4.40 0.07
N THR A 38 -21.37 5.15 0.91
CA THR A 38 -20.07 5.75 0.60
C THR A 38 -19.26 5.83 1.87
N ALA A 39 -18.05 5.26 1.85
CA ALA A 39 -17.11 5.35 2.95
C ALA A 39 -16.25 6.61 2.83
N PRO A 40 -15.87 7.24 3.96
CA PRO A 40 -14.94 8.35 3.95
C PRO A 40 -13.53 7.91 3.50
N ALA A 41 -12.70 8.88 3.07
CA ALA A 41 -11.34 8.59 2.64
C ALA A 41 -10.52 7.92 3.76
N GLY A 42 -9.87 6.81 3.43
CA GLY A 42 -9.13 6.01 4.42
C GLY A 42 -9.95 4.87 5.03
N TYR A 43 -11.21 4.67 4.63
CA TYR A 43 -12.07 3.56 5.07
C TYR A 43 -12.51 2.71 3.88
N SER A 44 -12.85 1.45 4.13
CA SER A 44 -13.43 0.57 3.10
C SER A 44 -14.94 0.50 3.27
N LEU A 45 -15.68 0.65 2.15
CA LEU A 45 -17.13 0.48 2.14
C LEU A 45 -17.55 -0.88 2.71
N ASN A 46 -18.34 -0.82 3.78
CA ASN A 46 -18.89 -1.96 4.49
C ASN A 46 -20.25 -2.36 3.92
N LYS A 47 -20.21 -3.24 2.91
CA LYS A 47 -21.42 -3.77 2.24
C LYS A 47 -22.20 -4.77 3.11
N GLU A 48 -21.61 -5.30 4.16
CA GLU A 48 -22.22 -6.30 5.04
C GLU A 48 -23.02 -5.66 6.18
N TRP A 49 -22.71 -4.42 6.55
CA TRP A 49 -23.46 -3.69 7.56
C TRP A 49 -24.85 -3.32 7.03
N ASN A 50 -25.86 -4.08 7.49
CA ASN A 50 -27.24 -3.94 7.07
C ASN A 50 -28.28 -4.05 8.21
N PRO A 51 -28.10 -3.35 9.36
CA PRO A 51 -29.00 -3.48 10.48
C PRO A 51 -30.41 -2.99 10.15
N THR A 52 -31.40 -3.51 10.88
CA THR A 52 -32.80 -3.09 10.75
C THR A 52 -33.26 -2.32 11.98
N VAL A 53 -33.88 -1.17 11.76
CA VAL A 53 -34.52 -0.34 12.79
C VAL A 53 -36.03 -0.34 12.55
N THR A 54 -36.83 -0.43 13.62
CA THR A 54 -38.30 -0.41 13.52
C THR A 54 -38.87 0.76 14.29
N LEU A 55 -39.67 1.58 13.62
CA LEU A 55 -40.36 2.75 14.18
C LEU A 55 -41.82 2.41 14.44
N THR A 56 -42.23 2.42 15.71
CA THR A 56 -43.62 2.11 16.15
C THR A 56 -44.32 3.26 16.86
N SER A 57 -43.58 4.31 17.21
CA SER A 57 -44.06 5.51 17.91
C SER A 57 -43.24 6.73 17.45
N GLU A 58 -43.59 7.93 17.93
CA GLU A 58 -42.85 9.18 17.66
C GLU A 58 -41.56 9.32 18.52
N GLU A 59 -41.19 8.28 19.28
CA GLU A 59 -39.95 8.29 20.06
C GLU A 59 -38.72 8.17 19.17
N THR A 60 -37.61 8.78 19.59
CA THR A 60 -36.32 8.62 18.89
C THR A 60 -35.80 7.21 19.11
N VAL A 61 -35.46 6.53 18.01
CA VAL A 61 -34.87 5.20 18.04
C VAL A 61 -33.42 5.31 17.59
N GLU A 62 -32.50 4.90 18.46
CA GLU A 62 -31.07 4.83 18.13
C GLU A 62 -30.81 3.67 17.17
N ALA A 63 -30.07 3.96 16.10
CA ALA A 63 -29.60 2.94 15.18
C ALA A 63 -28.38 2.21 15.76
N PRO A 64 -28.14 0.93 15.38
CA PRO A 64 -26.85 0.30 15.63
C PRO A 64 -25.72 1.12 15.01
N GLU A 65 -24.58 1.19 15.70
CA GLU A 65 -23.40 1.91 15.22
C GLU A 65 -22.75 1.17 14.02
N LEU A 66 -22.24 1.91 13.05
CA LEU A 66 -21.32 1.40 12.03
C LEU A 66 -19.89 1.61 12.55
N ILE A 67 -19.17 0.51 12.80
CA ILE A 67 -17.79 0.55 13.29
C ILE A 67 -16.88 0.07 12.16
N ASP A 68 -16.19 1.01 11.52
CA ASP A 68 -15.16 0.70 10.53
C ASP A 68 -13.78 1.14 11.01
N GLU A 69 -12.75 0.37 10.62
CA GLU A 69 -11.37 0.69 10.92
C GLU A 69 -10.77 1.57 9.82
N ARG A 70 -10.09 2.64 10.22
CA ARG A 70 -9.32 3.45 9.29
C ARG A 70 -8.11 2.65 8.81
N ILE A 71 -7.96 2.54 7.50
CA ILE A 71 -6.82 1.90 6.87
C ILE A 71 -5.59 2.77 7.05
N SER A 72 -4.52 2.17 7.57
CA SER A 72 -3.23 2.83 7.74
C SER A 72 -2.12 2.03 7.06
N LEU A 73 -1.15 2.77 6.48
CA LEU A 73 -0.01 2.20 5.76
C LEU A 73 1.29 2.72 6.35
N GLN A 74 2.21 1.80 6.60
CA GLN A 74 3.62 2.09 6.83
C GLN A 74 4.41 1.41 5.72
N THR A 75 5.25 2.17 5.03
CA THR A 75 5.92 1.67 3.84
C THR A 75 7.43 1.86 3.97
N MET A 76 8.22 0.93 3.40
CA MET A 76 9.67 1.07 3.30
C MET A 76 10.22 0.51 1.97
N LEU A 77 10.84 1.38 1.18
CA LEU A 77 11.47 1.03 -0.09
C LEU A 77 12.92 0.58 0.10
N VAL A 78 13.30 -0.60 -0.35
CA VAL A 78 14.67 -1.13 -0.31
C VAL A 78 15.03 -1.80 -1.64
N ASP A 79 16.29 -2.15 -1.86
CA ASP A 79 16.65 -3.07 -2.95
C ASP A 79 16.25 -4.53 -2.63
N ALA A 80 16.50 -5.44 -3.58
CA ALA A 80 16.15 -6.85 -3.44
C ALA A 80 16.88 -7.55 -2.26
N GLU A 81 17.98 -6.97 -1.80
CA GLU A 81 18.81 -7.43 -0.69
C GLU A 81 18.42 -6.77 0.65
N GLY A 82 17.43 -5.86 0.64
CA GLY A 82 16.95 -5.16 1.83
C GLY A 82 17.76 -3.92 2.22
N SER A 83 18.61 -3.41 1.33
CA SER A 83 19.46 -2.24 1.55
C SER A 83 18.82 -0.94 1.06
N LYS A 84 19.15 0.14 1.76
CA LYS A 84 18.84 1.53 1.36
C LYS A 84 19.88 2.17 0.45
N ASN A 85 21.02 1.50 0.29
CA ASN A 85 22.16 1.97 -0.48
C ASN A 85 22.51 0.90 -1.52
N PRO A 86 21.72 0.77 -2.59
CA PRO A 86 21.96 -0.24 -3.61
C PRO A 86 23.28 0.02 -4.32
N GLU A 87 23.97 -1.06 -4.73
CA GLU A 87 25.10 -0.95 -5.64
C GLU A 87 24.63 -0.49 -7.04
N TYR A 88 25.57 0.00 -7.84
CA TYR A 88 25.27 0.35 -9.22
C TYR A 88 24.84 -0.90 -10.01
N ALA A 89 23.70 -0.80 -10.68
CA ALA A 89 23.23 -1.75 -11.66
C ALA A 89 22.55 -0.99 -12.80
N GLU A 90 22.65 -1.47 -14.05
CA GLU A 90 21.92 -0.88 -15.19
C GLU A 90 20.40 -0.97 -15.01
N LYS A 91 19.96 -2.04 -14.33
CA LYS A 91 18.59 -2.27 -13.92
C LYS A 91 18.58 -2.57 -12.43
N LEU A 92 17.96 -1.69 -11.67
CA LEU A 92 17.84 -1.83 -10.23
C LEU A 92 16.49 -2.47 -9.90
N ASN A 93 16.52 -3.55 -9.11
CA ASN A 93 15.31 -4.15 -8.57
C ASN A 93 15.09 -3.59 -7.17
N LEU A 94 13.93 -2.99 -6.97
CA LEU A 94 13.53 -2.44 -5.69
C LEU A 94 12.28 -3.17 -5.21
N VAL A 95 12.06 -3.14 -3.90
CA VAL A 95 10.88 -3.71 -3.26
C VAL A 95 10.38 -2.68 -2.26
N ASP A 96 9.14 -2.25 -2.40
CA ASP A 96 8.47 -1.54 -1.32
C ASP A 96 7.78 -2.55 -0.40
N HIS A 97 8.09 -2.47 0.89
CA HIS A 97 7.45 -3.28 1.93
C HIS A 97 6.36 -2.47 2.58
N ILE A 98 5.12 -2.97 2.52
CA ILE A 98 3.92 -2.29 3.01
C ILE A 98 3.39 -3.08 4.20
N LYS A 99 3.45 -2.48 5.37
CA LYS A 99 2.65 -2.93 6.52
C LYS A 99 1.32 -2.18 6.50
N TYR A 100 0.22 -2.94 6.54
CA TYR A 100 -1.13 -2.40 6.54
C TYR A 100 -1.87 -2.77 7.83
N GLU A 101 -2.83 -1.93 8.20
CA GLU A 101 -3.81 -2.14 9.29
C GLU A 101 -5.17 -1.61 8.83
N GLY A 102 -6.26 -2.17 9.35
CA GLY A 102 -7.64 -1.73 9.05
C GLY A 102 -8.27 -2.30 7.77
N LEU A 103 -7.66 -3.32 7.12
CA LEU A 103 -8.31 -4.00 5.99
C LEU A 103 -9.40 -4.96 6.47
N THR A 104 -10.44 -5.17 5.68
CA THR A 104 -11.44 -6.21 5.97
C THR A 104 -10.87 -7.60 5.65
N PRO A 105 -10.80 -8.53 6.63
CA PRO A 105 -10.35 -9.90 6.39
C PRO A 105 -11.22 -10.61 5.36
N GLY A 106 -10.60 -11.37 4.47
CA GLY A 106 -11.25 -12.12 3.41
C GLY A 106 -11.54 -11.32 2.14
N GLU A 107 -11.37 -10.01 2.14
CA GLU A 107 -11.60 -9.18 0.96
C GLU A 107 -10.36 -9.10 0.06
N GLU A 108 -10.58 -8.93 -1.24
CA GLU A 108 -9.50 -8.75 -2.22
C GLU A 108 -9.15 -7.26 -2.37
N TYR A 109 -7.85 -6.98 -2.40
CA TYR A 109 -7.29 -5.65 -2.59
C TYR A 109 -6.23 -5.66 -3.68
N GLU A 110 -6.03 -4.52 -4.32
CA GLU A 110 -4.89 -4.25 -5.20
C GLU A 110 -4.04 -3.12 -4.62
N ILE A 111 -2.75 -3.39 -4.42
CA ILE A 111 -1.74 -2.37 -4.15
C ILE A 111 -1.08 -2.00 -5.46
N THR A 112 -1.09 -0.72 -5.80
CA THR A 112 -0.28 -0.16 -6.89
C THR A 112 0.76 0.76 -6.30
N GLY A 113 2.01 0.41 -6.59
CA GLY A 113 3.18 1.21 -6.28
C GLY A 113 3.69 1.93 -7.50
N GLU A 114 4.16 3.16 -7.32
CA GLU A 114 4.73 4.00 -8.36
C GLU A 114 6.02 4.65 -7.87
N LEU A 115 7.09 4.49 -8.65
CA LEU A 115 8.36 5.15 -8.40
C LEU A 115 8.46 6.42 -9.23
N TYR A 116 8.95 7.50 -8.62
CA TYR A 116 9.16 8.79 -9.26
C TYR A 116 10.57 9.30 -9.00
N GLU A 117 11.11 10.15 -9.88
CA GLU A 117 12.27 10.97 -9.51
C GLU A 117 11.84 11.98 -8.42
N THR A 118 12.46 11.92 -7.25
CA THR A 118 12.04 12.67 -6.05
C THR A 118 11.97 14.18 -6.29
N LYS A 119 12.95 14.75 -7.00
CA LYS A 119 12.99 16.19 -7.23
C LYS A 119 11.85 16.64 -8.16
N GLN A 120 11.65 15.97 -9.29
CA GLN A 120 10.53 16.27 -10.19
C GLN A 120 9.18 16.09 -9.49
N LEU A 121 9.08 15.11 -8.58
CA LEU A 121 7.86 14.83 -7.83
C LEU A 121 7.53 16.00 -6.90
N GLN A 122 8.53 16.53 -6.18
CA GLN A 122 8.38 17.70 -5.32
C GLN A 122 8.11 19.00 -6.11
N GLU A 123 8.57 19.07 -7.35
CA GLU A 123 8.31 20.19 -8.27
C GLU A 123 6.96 20.08 -9.01
N GLY A 124 6.25 18.95 -8.85
CA GLY A 124 4.94 18.71 -9.48
C GLY A 124 5.00 18.40 -10.98
N THR A 125 6.15 17.98 -11.49
CA THR A 125 6.38 17.71 -12.93
C THR A 125 6.67 16.23 -13.23
N ALA A 126 6.61 15.35 -12.22
CA ALA A 126 7.04 13.96 -12.39
C ALA A 126 6.01 13.10 -13.12
N GLU A 127 6.55 12.17 -13.91
CA GLU A 127 5.87 10.96 -14.37
C GLU A 127 6.49 9.73 -13.68
N PRO A 128 5.75 8.64 -13.49
CA PRO A 128 6.29 7.45 -12.85
C PRO A 128 7.38 6.81 -13.72
N VAL A 129 8.56 6.57 -13.14
CA VAL A 129 9.69 5.91 -13.81
C VAL A 129 9.56 4.38 -13.78
N ALA A 130 8.74 3.85 -12.88
CA ALA A 130 8.32 2.45 -12.83
C ALA A 130 7.00 2.32 -12.07
N ARG A 131 6.25 1.24 -12.35
CA ARG A 131 5.02 0.87 -11.63
C ARG A 131 5.06 -0.62 -11.31
N GLY A 132 4.61 -0.97 -10.11
CA GLY A 132 4.40 -2.34 -9.66
C GLY A 132 2.98 -2.50 -9.13
N THR A 133 2.42 -3.70 -9.25
CA THR A 133 1.06 -3.99 -8.78
C THR A 133 0.99 -5.39 -8.18
N VAL A 134 0.32 -5.51 -7.03
CA VAL A 134 0.04 -6.78 -6.35
C VAL A 134 -1.43 -6.84 -5.98
N ARG A 135 -2.06 -7.98 -6.28
CA ARG A 135 -3.40 -8.33 -5.82
C ARG A 135 -3.31 -9.40 -4.76
N PHE A 136 -4.07 -9.25 -3.68
CA PHE A 136 -4.09 -10.22 -2.60
C PHE A 136 -5.43 -10.20 -1.87
N LYS A 137 -5.77 -11.34 -1.24
CA LYS A 137 -6.88 -11.44 -0.31
C LYS A 137 -6.33 -11.22 1.09
N ALA A 138 -6.82 -10.23 1.83
CA ALA A 138 -6.32 -9.93 3.17
C ALA A 138 -6.69 -11.06 4.14
N PRO A 139 -5.74 -11.81 4.73
CA PRO A 139 -6.08 -12.89 5.66
C PRO A 139 -6.60 -12.37 7.01
N THR A 140 -6.11 -11.22 7.43
CA THR A 140 -6.38 -10.52 8.69
C THR A 140 -6.42 -9.02 8.43
N SER A 141 -6.92 -8.24 9.40
CA SER A 141 -7.03 -6.77 9.23
C SER A 141 -5.69 -6.05 9.20
N SER A 142 -4.67 -6.65 9.81
CA SER A 142 -3.28 -6.21 9.74
C SER A 142 -2.41 -7.25 9.04
N GLY A 143 -1.37 -6.80 8.34
CA GLY A 143 -0.40 -7.70 7.71
C GLY A 143 0.64 -6.95 6.91
N GLU A 144 1.34 -7.70 6.05
CA GLU A 144 2.40 -7.18 5.20
C GLU A 144 2.21 -7.63 3.76
N ALA A 145 2.58 -6.75 2.83
CA ALA A 145 2.65 -7.01 1.40
C ALA A 145 3.94 -6.38 0.84
N ALA A 146 4.36 -6.81 -0.34
CA ALA A 146 5.53 -6.26 -1.01
C ALA A 146 5.25 -6.00 -2.48
N VAL A 147 5.61 -4.80 -2.96
CA VAL A 147 5.47 -4.41 -4.37
C VAL A 147 6.86 -4.32 -5.00
N PRO A 148 7.20 -5.22 -5.94
CA PRO A 148 8.49 -5.18 -6.62
C PRO A 148 8.46 -4.17 -7.77
N PHE A 149 9.59 -3.49 -7.96
CA PHE A 149 9.87 -2.60 -9.07
C PHE A 149 11.12 -3.04 -9.80
N SER A 150 11.19 -2.70 -11.09
CA SER A 150 12.41 -2.85 -11.87
C SER A 150 12.62 -1.60 -12.72
N VAL A 151 13.64 -0.82 -12.37
CA VAL A 151 13.88 0.52 -12.94
C VAL A 151 15.21 0.57 -13.67
N ARG A 152 15.23 1.22 -14.85
CA ARG A 152 16.48 1.48 -15.59
C ARG A 152 17.16 2.71 -14.99
N THR A 153 18.44 2.60 -14.67
CA THR A 153 19.14 3.62 -13.86
C THR A 153 19.81 4.72 -14.67
N ALA A 154 20.00 4.56 -15.98
CA ALA A 154 20.80 5.46 -16.82
C ALA A 154 20.41 6.95 -16.74
N SER A 155 19.12 7.29 -16.64
CA SER A 155 18.62 8.67 -16.50
C SER A 155 18.49 9.15 -15.05
N LEU A 156 18.76 8.27 -14.09
CA LEU A 156 18.57 8.44 -12.66
C LEU A 156 19.87 8.37 -11.87
N GLU A 157 21.01 8.12 -12.50
CA GLU A 157 22.32 8.03 -11.84
C GLU A 157 22.58 9.26 -10.94
N GLY A 158 22.81 9.01 -9.64
CA GLY A 158 23.06 10.03 -8.63
C GLY A 158 21.82 10.78 -8.14
N LYS A 159 20.66 10.58 -8.76
CA LYS A 159 19.36 11.12 -8.36
C LYS A 159 18.70 10.26 -7.28
N GLU A 160 17.66 10.79 -6.67
CA GLU A 160 16.80 10.06 -5.75
C GLU A 160 15.50 9.64 -6.46
N VAL A 161 14.99 8.48 -6.07
CA VAL A 161 13.65 8.01 -6.42
C VAL A 161 12.84 7.79 -5.14
N THR A 162 11.54 8.12 -5.21
CA THR A 162 10.60 7.94 -4.10
C THR A 162 9.42 7.09 -4.57
N ALA A 163 9.02 6.11 -3.76
CA ALA A 163 7.85 5.28 -4.00
C ALA A 163 6.60 5.88 -3.35
N TYR A 164 5.49 5.83 -4.10
CA TYR A 164 4.13 6.12 -3.66
C TYR A 164 3.30 4.86 -3.76
N GLU A 165 2.44 4.62 -2.76
CA GLU A 165 1.59 3.43 -2.71
C GLU A 165 0.12 3.80 -2.61
N THR A 166 -0.72 3.07 -3.32
CA THR A 166 -2.18 3.17 -3.25
C THR A 166 -2.79 1.79 -3.11
N ILE A 167 -3.67 1.61 -2.12
CA ILE A 167 -4.52 0.42 -2.01
C ILE A 167 -5.91 0.74 -2.57
N SER A 168 -6.41 -0.16 -3.41
CA SER A 168 -7.76 -0.11 -3.95
C SER A 168 -8.55 -1.40 -3.68
N LYS A 169 -9.87 -1.25 -3.57
CA LYS A 169 -10.86 -2.33 -3.47
C LYS A 169 -11.95 -2.06 -4.50
N ASP A 170 -12.32 -3.06 -5.28
CA ASP A 170 -13.32 -2.91 -6.36
C ASP A 170 -13.03 -1.75 -7.36
N GLY A 171 -11.75 -1.40 -7.53
CA GLY A 171 -11.31 -0.28 -8.37
C GLY A 171 -11.36 1.10 -7.70
N GLU A 172 -11.88 1.19 -6.48
CA GLU A 172 -11.92 2.43 -5.69
C GLU A 172 -10.71 2.51 -4.76
N LYS A 173 -10.08 3.69 -4.72
CA LYS A 173 -8.96 3.94 -3.79
C LYS A 173 -9.48 4.02 -2.37
N VAL A 174 -8.98 3.15 -1.50
CA VAL A 174 -9.36 3.10 -0.07
C VAL A 174 -8.26 3.65 0.85
N ALA A 175 -6.99 3.59 0.44
CA ALA A 175 -5.87 4.15 1.20
C ALA A 175 -4.67 4.50 0.31
N SER A 176 -3.76 5.32 0.81
CA SER A 176 -2.48 5.58 0.13
C SER A 176 -1.41 6.14 1.06
N HIS A 177 -0.14 5.94 0.70
CA HIS A 177 1.01 6.64 1.25
C HIS A 177 1.71 7.39 0.11
N THR A 178 1.57 8.72 0.08
CA THR A 178 2.00 9.58 -1.06
C THR A 178 2.78 10.79 -0.57
N ASP A 179 3.74 10.57 0.33
CA ASP A 179 4.61 11.62 0.87
C ASP A 179 5.93 11.72 0.09
N SER A 180 6.07 12.76 -0.73
CA SER A 180 7.28 13.05 -1.53
C SER A 180 8.53 13.36 -0.69
N HIS A 181 8.39 13.57 0.62
CA HIS A 181 9.49 13.84 1.54
C HIS A 181 9.83 12.63 2.42
N SER A 182 9.15 11.50 2.25
CA SER A 182 9.36 10.30 3.05
C SER A 182 10.75 9.69 2.79
N LYS A 183 11.62 9.80 3.80
CA LYS A 183 12.96 9.19 3.77
C LYS A 183 12.90 7.67 3.78
N ALA A 184 11.91 7.09 4.45
CA ALA A 184 11.65 5.65 4.42
C ALA A 184 11.23 5.14 3.03
N GLN A 185 10.71 6.02 2.17
CA GLN A 185 10.29 5.69 0.80
C GLN A 185 11.28 6.14 -0.28
N THR A 186 12.41 6.75 0.11
CA THR A 186 13.37 7.31 -0.85
C THR A 186 14.63 6.46 -0.91
N ILE A 187 15.16 6.27 -2.12
CA ILE A 187 16.46 5.64 -2.41
C ILE A 187 17.24 6.55 -3.34
N ARG A 188 18.54 6.69 -3.06
CA ARG A 188 19.48 7.30 -4.00
C ARG A 188 20.01 6.25 -4.96
N VAL A 189 19.88 6.50 -6.26
CA VAL A 189 20.43 5.62 -7.30
C VAL A 189 21.94 5.83 -7.38
N THR A 190 22.71 4.79 -7.09
CA THR A 190 24.18 4.85 -7.13
C THR A 190 24.65 5.10 -8.57
N PRO A 191 25.47 6.15 -8.81
CA PRO A 191 26.01 6.42 -10.14
C PRO A 191 26.90 5.29 -10.65
N ARG A 192 27.05 5.22 -11.97
CA ARG A 192 28.03 4.31 -12.57
C ARG A 192 29.44 4.60 -12.02
N PRO A 193 30.18 3.58 -11.57
CA PRO A 193 31.57 3.74 -11.20
C PRO A 193 32.36 4.27 -12.40
N HIS A 194 32.98 5.43 -12.23
CA HIS A 194 33.94 5.91 -13.20
C HIS A 194 35.27 5.23 -12.87
N LEU A 195 35.70 4.30 -13.73
CA LEU A 195 37.08 3.84 -13.65
C LEU A 195 37.99 5.05 -13.89
N PRO A 196 39.01 5.30 -13.06
CA PRO A 196 40.02 6.28 -13.42
C PRO A 196 40.54 5.90 -14.80
N GLY A 197 40.46 6.83 -15.76
CA GLY A 197 40.94 6.57 -17.11
C GLY A 197 42.36 6.05 -17.00
N THR A 198 42.60 4.85 -17.54
CA THR A 198 43.95 4.32 -17.69
C THR A 198 44.71 5.35 -18.52
N ALA A 199 45.53 6.18 -17.86
CA ALA A 199 46.61 6.85 -18.55
C ALA A 199 47.42 5.75 -19.23
N ASP A 200 47.77 5.96 -20.50
CA ASP A 200 48.60 5.08 -21.32
C ASP A 200 49.93 4.73 -20.63
N ASN A 201 49.90 3.77 -19.71
CA ASN A 201 51.07 3.32 -18.98
C ASN A 201 50.97 1.79 -18.82
N ALA A 202 51.56 1.10 -19.80
CA ALA A 202 51.64 -0.34 -19.91
C ALA A 202 52.18 -1.03 -18.66
N TYR A 203 51.35 -1.86 -18.01
CA TYR A 203 51.78 -3.12 -17.40
C TYR A 203 50.65 -4.14 -17.54
N ALA A 204 50.77 -5.02 -18.52
CA ALA A 204 50.01 -6.25 -18.60
C ALA A 204 50.37 -7.13 -17.40
N VAL A 205 49.41 -7.42 -16.53
CA VAL A 205 49.51 -8.51 -15.55
C VAL A 205 48.55 -9.61 -16.02
N PRO A 206 49.04 -10.84 -16.28
CA PRO A 206 48.29 -11.85 -17.01
C PRO A 206 47.15 -12.44 -16.18
N LEU A 207 46.06 -12.73 -16.89
CA LEU A 207 44.90 -13.52 -16.46
C LEU A 207 45.35 -14.90 -15.95
N LEU A 208 45.24 -15.15 -14.64
CA LEU A 208 45.46 -16.46 -14.04
C LEU A 208 44.11 -17.13 -13.79
N LEU A 209 43.77 -18.06 -14.67
CA LEU A 209 42.72 -19.07 -14.48
C LEU A 209 43.08 -19.98 -13.30
N ALA A 210 42.14 -20.17 -12.37
CA ALA A 210 42.14 -21.32 -11.48
C ALA A 210 40.73 -21.92 -11.42
N LEU A 211 40.56 -23.04 -12.12
CA LEU A 211 39.46 -23.98 -11.93
C LEU A 211 39.80 -24.90 -10.75
N ALA A 212 38.86 -25.13 -9.84
CA ALA A 212 38.51 -26.47 -9.32
C ALA A 212 37.50 -26.37 -8.15
N GLY A 213 36.49 -27.26 -8.13
CA GLY A 213 35.76 -27.61 -6.91
C GLY A 213 34.24 -27.70 -7.00
N SER A 214 33.72 -28.69 -7.73
CA SER A 214 32.32 -29.15 -7.68
C SER A 214 31.99 -29.84 -6.34
N VAL A 215 30.72 -29.80 -5.87
CA VAL A 215 29.87 -30.96 -5.44
C VAL A 215 28.67 -30.59 -4.52
N LEU A 216 27.48 -31.02 -4.97
CA LEU A 216 26.23 -31.49 -4.29
C LEU A 216 25.21 -30.57 -3.56
N ILE A 217 24.02 -30.50 -4.18
CA ILE A 217 22.65 -30.90 -3.72
C ILE A 217 22.22 -30.56 -2.28
N GLY A 218 21.06 -29.88 -2.18
CA GLY A 218 20.10 -30.11 -1.09
C GLY A 218 19.14 -28.96 -0.80
N CYS A 219 17.91 -29.03 -1.31
CA CYS A 219 16.76 -28.32 -0.72
C CYS A 219 16.57 -28.75 0.75
N VAL A 220 16.12 -27.83 1.62
CA VAL A 220 15.01 -27.98 2.59
C VAL A 220 14.95 -26.71 3.45
N HIS A 221 13.74 -26.20 3.66
CA HIS A 221 13.42 -25.09 4.57
C HIS A 221 13.97 -25.31 5.99
N LEU A 222 14.39 -24.24 6.67
CA LEU A 222 14.30 -24.19 8.13
C LEU A 222 14.16 -22.74 8.64
N PHE A 223 13.01 -22.45 9.24
CA PHE A 223 12.86 -21.44 10.29
C PHE A 223 13.77 -21.82 11.48
N ALA A 224 14.49 -20.85 12.05
CA ALA A 224 14.84 -20.89 13.48
C ALA A 224 15.28 -19.51 13.99
N ALA A 225 14.46 -18.94 14.87
CA ALA A 225 14.86 -17.89 15.80
C ALA A 225 15.90 -18.40 16.80
N LYS A 226 16.81 -17.54 17.27
CA LYS A 226 17.48 -17.76 18.55
C LYS A 226 17.86 -16.46 19.27
N ILE A 227 17.26 -16.32 20.45
CA ILE A 227 17.45 -15.28 21.46
C ILE A 227 18.64 -15.62 22.38
N ARG A 228 19.28 -14.53 22.88
CA ARG A 228 20.12 -14.32 24.10
C ARG A 228 21.58 -14.82 24.17
N ARG A 229 22.43 -13.92 24.69
CA ARG A 229 23.04 -13.92 26.06
C ARG A 229 23.54 -12.48 26.39
N SER A 230 22.98 -11.81 27.40
CA SER A 230 23.48 -11.63 28.79
C SER A 230 24.97 -11.27 28.90
N PHE A 231 25.24 -10.08 29.42
CA PHE A 231 25.54 -9.98 30.85
C PHE A 231 24.31 -9.44 31.56
#